data_AF-A0A6I7D5R4-F1
#
_entry.id   AF-A0A6I7D5R4-F1
#
_cell.length_a   1.000
_cell.length_b   1.000
_cell.length_c   1.000
_cell.angle_alpha   90.00
_cell.angle_beta   90.00
_cell.angle_gamma   90.00
#
_symmetry.space_group_name_H-M   'P 1'
#
loop_
_entity.id
_entity.type
_entity.pdbx_description
1 polymer ?
#
loop_
_entity_poly.entity_id
_entity_poly.type
_entity_poly.pdbx_seq_one_letter_code
_entity_poly.pdbx_strand_id
1 'polypeptide(L)'
;MAFNNIEIANIRRCMEFFMEKRRPAEHLRDELDLQYRIEDDSVIIFEIRQLIWSDGKVEEPIAKITYNRHSSSWSLLWMDKNSNWHHYDEKMLGSFSDAIQLVEENVCGYFFG
;
A
#
# COMPACT_ATOMS: atom_id res chain seq x y z
N MET A 1 -2.03 -16.37 -10.10
CA MET A 1 -2.04 -17.70 -9.43
C MET A 1 -1.81 -17.31 -7.99
N ALA A 2 -2.84 -17.16 -7.18
CA ALA A 2 -2.76 -16.45 -5.90
C ALA A 2 -1.55 -16.80 -5.02
N PHE A 3 -1.05 -15.80 -4.27
CA PHE A 3 0.04 -15.93 -3.30
C PHE A 3 -0.04 -17.23 -2.47
N ASN A 4 1.09 -17.88 -2.23
CA ASN A 4 1.12 -19.03 -1.33
C ASN A 4 0.82 -18.60 0.12
N ASN A 5 0.30 -19.51 0.95
CA ASN A 5 0.00 -19.22 2.36
C ASN A 5 1.18 -18.62 3.14
N ILE A 6 2.41 -19.04 2.85
CA ILE A 6 3.63 -18.53 3.48
C ILE A 6 3.94 -17.09 3.03
N GLU A 7 3.74 -16.79 1.75
CA GLU A 7 3.95 -15.44 1.21
C GLU A 7 2.92 -14.47 1.77
N ILE A 8 1.64 -14.86 1.78
CA ILE A 8 0.57 -14.08 2.40
C ILE A 8 0.90 -13.81 3.88
N ALA A 9 1.39 -14.81 4.62
CA ALA A 9 1.76 -14.62 6.02
C ALA A 9 2.92 -13.62 6.19
N ASN A 10 3.94 -13.64 5.33
CA ASN A 10 5.03 -12.67 5.37
C ASN A 10 4.56 -11.25 5.00
N ILE A 11 3.76 -11.12 3.93
CA ILE A 11 3.17 -9.84 3.50
C ILE A 11 2.32 -9.26 4.61
N ARG A 12 1.42 -10.08 5.20
CA ARG A 12 0.57 -9.67 6.33
C ARG A 12 1.40 -9.21 7.51
N ARG A 13 2.45 -9.95 7.88
CA ARG A 13 3.33 -9.57 8.97
C ARG A 13 4.00 -8.22 8.70
N CYS A 14 4.58 -8.01 7.51
CA CYS A 14 5.15 -6.71 7.12
C CYS A 14 4.11 -5.58 7.16
N MET A 15 2.90 -5.84 6.66
CA MET A 15 1.78 -4.90 6.70
C MET A 15 1.33 -4.57 8.12
N GLU A 16 1.26 -5.56 9.01
CA GLU A 16 0.92 -5.35 10.43
C GLU A 16 1.95 -4.44 11.09
N PHE A 17 3.25 -4.71 10.89
CA PHE A 17 4.31 -3.83 11.39
C PHE A 17 4.21 -2.40 10.83
N PHE A 18 3.93 -2.26 9.54
CA PHE A 18 3.75 -0.95 8.90
C PHE A 18 2.52 -0.23 9.46
N MET A 19 1.39 -0.92 9.60
CA MET A 19 0.16 -0.40 10.19
C MET A 19 0.37 -0.03 11.65
N GLU A 20 1.07 -0.81 12.46
CA GLU A 20 1.35 -0.48 13.86
C GLU A 20 2.24 0.76 13.99
N LYS A 21 3.25 0.90 13.12
CA LYS A 21 4.14 2.06 13.11
C LYS A 21 3.44 3.33 12.65
N ARG A 22 2.48 3.20 11.72
CA ARG A 22 1.82 4.34 11.07
C ARG A 22 0.45 4.68 11.63
N ARG A 23 -0.28 3.73 12.23
CA ARG A 23 -1.59 3.99 12.86
C ARG A 23 -1.38 4.99 13.99
N PRO A 24 -1.93 6.20 13.86
CA PRO A 24 -1.93 7.12 14.97
C PRO A 24 -2.89 6.62 16.06
N ALA A 25 -2.85 7.27 17.23
CA ALA A 25 -3.65 6.91 18.41
C ALA A 25 -5.14 6.74 18.06
N GLU A 26 -5.88 5.95 18.85
CA GLU A 26 -7.26 5.54 18.58
C GLU A 26 -8.20 6.69 18.17
N HIS A 27 -7.99 7.90 18.70
CA HIS A 27 -8.76 9.10 18.38
C HIS A 27 -8.58 9.61 16.93
N LEU A 28 -7.43 9.33 16.31
CA LEU A 28 -7.12 9.71 14.92
C LEU A 28 -7.54 8.63 13.92
N ARG A 29 -7.87 7.41 14.37
CA ARG A 29 -8.43 6.35 13.49
C ARG A 29 -9.80 6.69 12.95
N ASP A 30 -10.57 7.51 13.66
CA ASP A 30 -11.86 8.00 13.17
C ASP A 30 -11.68 8.98 11.99
N GLU A 31 -10.55 9.70 11.93
CA GLU A 31 -10.29 10.67 10.86
C GLU A 31 -9.44 10.10 9.70
N LEU A 32 -8.49 9.21 10.00
CA LEU A 32 -7.52 8.65 9.06
C LEU A 32 -7.22 7.18 9.37
N ASP A 33 -7.74 6.26 8.56
CA ASP A 33 -7.42 4.83 8.63
C ASP A 33 -6.65 4.38 7.39
N LEU A 34 -5.61 3.57 7.59
CA LEU A 34 -4.88 2.94 6.50
C LEU A 34 -5.35 1.51 6.36
N GLN A 35 -5.74 1.13 5.15
CA GLN A 35 -6.14 -0.22 4.82
C GLN A 35 -5.33 -0.78 3.67
N TYR A 36 -5.32 -2.11 3.59
CA TYR A 36 -4.77 -2.82 2.45
C TYR A 36 -5.65 -3.98 2.05
N ARG A 37 -5.56 -4.34 0.77
CA ARG A 37 -6.22 -5.49 0.19
C ARG A 37 -5.21 -6.30 -0.60
N ILE A 38 -5.24 -7.60 -0.42
CA ILE A 38 -4.43 -8.54 -1.20
C ILE A 38 -5.36 -9.15 -2.25
N GLU A 39 -5.03 -8.95 -3.52
CA GLU A 39 -5.78 -9.44 -4.68
C GLU A 39 -4.86 -10.30 -5.56
N ASP A 40 -5.06 -11.62 -5.55
CA ASP A 40 -4.26 -12.62 -6.27
C ASP A 40 -2.76 -12.56 -5.94
N ASP A 41 -1.95 -11.90 -6.78
CA ASP A 41 -0.51 -11.64 -6.60
C ASP A 41 -0.22 -10.12 -6.45
N SER A 42 -1.23 -9.30 -6.15
CA SER A 42 -1.13 -7.86 -5.92
C SER A 42 -1.58 -7.48 -4.51
N VAL A 43 -0.99 -6.42 -3.98
CA VAL A 43 -1.27 -5.86 -2.67
C VAL A 43 -1.53 -4.37 -2.86
N ILE A 44 -2.76 -3.95 -2.65
CA ILE A 44 -3.21 -2.57 -2.83
C ILE A 44 -3.35 -1.93 -1.45
N ILE A 45 -2.67 -0.82 -1.23
CA ILE A 45 -2.75 0.02 -0.05
C ILE A 45 -3.64 1.20 -0.40
N PHE A 46 -4.64 1.47 0.44
CA PHE A 46 -5.54 2.59 0.29
C PHE A 46 -5.74 3.25 1.65
N GLU A 47 -5.86 4.56 1.61
CA GLU A 47 -6.07 5.38 2.77
C GLU A 47 -7.53 5.82 2.81
N ILE A 48 -8.15 5.63 3.97
CA ILE A 48 -9.53 6.00 4.22
C ILE A 48 -9.51 7.25 5.08
N ARG A 49 -9.90 8.37 4.48
CA ARG A 49 -10.06 9.65 5.19
C ARG A 49 -11.54 9.91 5.41
N GLN A 50 -11.93 10.20 6.65
CA GLN A 50 -13.26 10.71 6.93
C GLN A 50 -13.30 12.19 6.54
N LEU A 51 -14.29 12.59 5.76
CA LEU A 51 -14.46 13.99 5.44
C LEU A 51 -14.99 14.73 6.68
N ILE A 52 -14.23 15.70 7.17
CA ILE A 52 -14.65 16.53 8.32
C ILE A 52 -15.95 17.30 8.01
N TRP A 53 -16.25 17.50 6.73
CA TRP A 53 -17.40 18.25 6.20
C TRP A 53 -18.51 17.37 5.62
N SER A 54 -18.42 16.04 5.70
CA SER A 54 -19.47 15.10 5.23
C SER A 54 -19.38 13.75 5.93
N ASP A 55 -20.51 13.07 6.15
CA ASP A 55 -20.55 11.70 6.73
C ASP A 55 -19.91 10.63 5.81
N GLY A 56 -19.43 11.05 4.63
CA GLY A 56 -18.75 10.19 3.68
C GLY A 56 -17.29 9.91 4.05
N LYS A 57 -16.89 8.66 3.87
CA LYS A 57 -15.48 8.25 3.88
C LYS A 57 -14.98 8.21 2.45
N VAL A 58 -13.79 8.77 2.22
CA VAL A 58 -13.11 8.71 0.92
C VAL A 58 -12.01 7.68 1.01
N GLU A 59 -12.04 6.69 0.12
CA GLU A 59 -11.00 5.68 -0.03
C GLU A 59 -10.08 6.10 -1.18
N GLU A 60 -8.86 6.50 -0.87
CA GLU A 60 -7.86 6.87 -1.88
C GLU A 60 -6.80 5.76 -1.99
N PRO A 61 -6.72 5.06 -3.13
CA PRO A 61 -5.65 4.10 -3.36
C PRO A 61 -4.31 4.82 -3.49
N ILE A 62 -3.41 4.54 -2.55
CA ILE A 62 -2.10 5.19 -2.44
C ILE A 62 -1.07 4.42 -3.26
N ALA A 63 -1.03 3.11 -3.09
CA ALA A 63 0.00 2.27 -3.69
C ALA A 63 -0.55 0.89 -4.06
N LYS A 64 -0.02 0.31 -5.12
CA LYS A 64 -0.28 -1.09 -5.50
C LYS A 64 1.04 -1.79 -5.75
N ILE A 65 1.33 -2.76 -4.92
CA ILE A 65 2.52 -3.60 -5.01
C ILE A 65 2.11 -4.90 -5.69
N THR A 66 2.67 -5.19 -6.85
CA THR A 66 2.37 -6.41 -7.61
C THR A 66 3.59 -7.32 -7.62
N TYR A 67 3.39 -8.59 -7.26
CA TYR A 67 4.43 -9.59 -7.33
C TYR A 67 4.41 -10.29 -8.68
N ASN A 68 5.53 -10.16 -9.40
CA ASN A 68 5.73 -10.80 -10.68
C ASN A 68 6.54 -12.08 -10.49
N ARG A 69 5.84 -13.21 -10.39
CA ARG A 69 6.48 -14.54 -10.23
C ARG A 69 7.39 -14.92 -11.39
N HIS A 70 7.10 -14.44 -12.60
CA HIS A 70 7.92 -14.75 -13.78
C HIS A 70 9.34 -14.21 -13.65
N SER A 71 9.47 -13.03 -13.04
CA SER A 71 10.76 -12.40 -12.77
C SER A 71 11.20 -12.51 -11.30
N SER A 72 10.45 -13.25 -10.46
CA SER A 72 10.64 -13.30 -9.00
C SER A 72 10.85 -11.92 -8.37
N SER A 73 10.07 -10.94 -8.83
CA SER A 73 10.33 -9.53 -8.55
C SER A 73 9.06 -8.78 -8.20
N TRP A 74 9.19 -7.75 -7.38
CA TRP A 74 8.09 -6.89 -6.94
C TRP A 74 8.07 -5.61 -7.78
N SER A 75 6.89 -5.19 -8.20
CA SER A 75 6.64 -3.96 -8.93
C SER A 75 5.76 -3.05 -8.09
N LEU A 76 6.21 -1.83 -7.83
CA LEU A 76 5.42 -0.83 -7.13
C LEU A 76 4.72 0.06 -8.16
N LEU A 77 3.42 0.26 -7.98
CA LEU A 77 2.60 1.18 -8.75
C LEU A 77 2.00 2.23 -7.81
N TRP A 78 1.86 3.46 -8.29
CA TRP A 78 1.20 4.57 -7.63
C TRP A 78 0.05 5.06 -8.50
N MET A 79 -1.01 5.59 -7.90
CA MET A 79 -2.13 6.16 -8.64
C MET A 79 -1.93 7.67 -8.77
N ASP A 80 -2.04 8.19 -9.99
CA ASP A 80 -2.08 9.63 -10.23
C ASP A 80 -3.48 10.20 -9.93
N LYS A 81 -3.58 11.53 -9.76
CA LYS A 81 -4.86 12.25 -9.61
C LYS A 81 -5.89 11.93 -10.69
N ASN A 82 -5.44 11.50 -11.87
CA ASN A 82 -6.30 11.10 -12.98
C ASN A 82 -6.75 9.62 -12.95
N SER A 83 -6.60 8.92 -11.80
CA SER A 83 -6.90 7.49 -11.60
C SER A 83 -6.11 6.51 -12.49
N ASN A 84 -4.96 6.94 -13.00
CA ASN A 84 -4.06 6.09 -13.80
C ASN A 84 -2.99 5.48 -12.90
N TRP A 85 -2.72 4.19 -13.06
CA TRP A 85 -1.65 3.50 -12.34
C TRP A 85 -0.33 3.68 -13.08
N HIS A 86 0.66 4.25 -12.40
CA HIS A 86 2.01 4.44 -12.90
C HIS A 86 2.97 3.57 -12.11
N HIS A 87 3.95 2.94 -12.78
CA HIS A 87 5.00 2.22 -12.09
C HIS A 87 5.93 3.23 -11.41
N TYR A 88 6.13 3.07 -10.10
CA TYR A 88 7.04 3.92 -9.33
C TYR A 88 8.49 3.60 -9.67
N ASP A 89 8.78 2.32 -9.89
CA ASP A 89 10.11 1.85 -10.20
C ASP A 89 10.04 0.90 -11.39
N GLU A 90 10.72 1.25 -12.48
CA GLU A 90 10.98 0.32 -13.59
C GLU A 90 11.95 -0.80 -13.16
N LYS A 91 12.62 -0.61 -12.02
CA LYS A 91 13.43 -1.62 -11.37
C LYS A 91 12.55 -2.60 -10.62
N MET A 92 12.83 -3.86 -10.88
CA MET A 92 12.24 -5.00 -10.21
C MET A 92 12.79 -5.08 -8.79
N LEU A 93 11.94 -4.81 -7.78
CA LEU A 93 12.30 -4.84 -6.37
C LEU A 93 12.47 -6.29 -5.92
N GLY A 94 13.52 -6.58 -5.15
CA GLY A 94 13.82 -7.94 -4.69
C GLY A 94 12.92 -8.43 -3.54
N SER A 95 12.21 -7.52 -2.85
CA SER A 95 11.42 -7.88 -1.67
C SER A 95 10.26 -6.91 -1.42
N PHE A 96 9.17 -7.45 -0.86
CA PHE A 96 8.01 -6.66 -0.45
C PHE A 96 8.34 -5.57 0.57
N SER A 97 9.26 -5.86 1.51
CA SER A 97 9.70 -4.88 2.52
C SER A 97 10.33 -3.64 1.90
N ASP A 98 11.06 -3.79 0.79
CA ASP A 98 11.68 -2.69 0.06
C ASP A 98 10.62 -1.79 -0.58
N ALA A 99 9.59 -2.40 -1.17
CA ALA A 99 8.43 -1.68 -1.70
C ALA A 99 7.67 -0.92 -0.61
N ILE A 100 7.42 -1.55 0.54
CA ILE A 100 6.77 -0.88 1.69
C ILE A 100 7.65 0.24 2.24
N GLN A 101 8.97 0.04 2.32
CA GLN A 101 9.89 1.06 2.78
C GLN A 101 9.87 2.27 1.84
N LEU A 102 9.85 2.08 0.51
CA LEU A 102 9.71 3.20 -0.45
C LEU A 102 8.40 3.97 -0.27
N VAL A 103 7.30 3.25 -0.04
CA VAL A 103 5.98 3.84 0.27
C VAL A 103 6.01 4.58 1.61
N GLU A 104 6.72 4.06 2.62
CA GLU A 104 6.91 4.70 3.92
C GLU A 104 7.76 5.96 3.83
N GLU A 105 8.93 5.83 3.22
CA GLU A 105 10.00 6.80 3.15
C GLU A 105 9.61 8.04 2.32
N ASN A 106 8.48 7.98 1.61
CA ASN A 106 7.90 9.12 0.89
C ASN A 106 8.93 9.82 0.02
N VAL A 107 9.82 9.05 -0.61
CA VAL A 107 11.04 9.56 -1.26
C VAL A 107 10.74 10.68 -2.28
N CYS A 108 9.50 10.78 -2.78
CA CYS A 108 9.07 11.89 -3.62
C CYS A 108 7.76 12.60 -3.19
N GLY A 109 7.20 12.35 -2.01
CA GLY A 109 5.95 12.99 -1.55
C GLY A 109 4.70 12.68 -2.39
N TYR A 110 4.77 11.67 -3.28
CA TYR A 110 3.64 11.24 -4.11
C TYR A 110 2.69 10.27 -3.41
N PHE A 111 3.11 9.66 -2.29
CA PHE A 111 2.31 8.65 -1.60
C PHE A 111 1.56 9.23 -0.39
N PHE A 112 2.21 10.07 0.41
CA PHE A 112 1.60 10.69 1.58
C PHE A 112 1.81 12.20 1.54
N GLY A 113 0.70 12.89 1.32
CA GLY A 113 0.56 14.35 1.41
C GLY A 113 -0.47 14.73 2.46
#